data_AF-A0A7C4VME3-F1
#
_entry.id   AF-A0A7C4VME3-F1
#
_cell.length_a   1.000
_cell.length_b   1.000
_cell.length_c   1.000
_cell.angle_alpha   90.00
_cell.angle_beta   90.00
_cell.angle_gamma   90.00
#
_symmetry.space_group_name_H-M   'P 1'
#
loop_
_entity.id
_entity.type
_entity.pdbx_description
1 polymer ?
#
loop_
_entity_poly.entity_id
_entity_poly.type
_entity_poly.pdbx_seq_one_letter_code
_entity_poly.pdbx_strand_id
1 'polypeptide(L)'
;MDLDFQASSLSFVTSCLGQSPLILVWLAGLFLVVTRWERYPRVSLFLLIAILIEFVALMSSLFFAMGLIPWFYQQGWGAGQIGTAVAASGIFHSILSAVAWGLVIFAAFGWRDNPMPQTARNDSEEG
;
A
#
# COMPACT_ATOMS: atom_id res chain seq x y z
N MET A 1 -1.88 -20.86 -33.54
CA MET A 1 -1.91 -19.40 -33.30
C MET A 1 -2.95 -19.03 -32.25
N ASP A 2 -4.13 -19.67 -32.21
CA ASP A 2 -5.18 -19.34 -31.21
C ASP A 2 -4.86 -19.74 -29.76
N LEU A 3 -4.04 -20.78 -29.55
CA LEU A 3 -3.68 -21.26 -28.21
C LEU A 3 -2.80 -20.25 -27.44
N ASP A 4 -1.88 -19.56 -28.12
CA ASP A 4 -1.00 -18.55 -27.50
C ASP A 4 -1.78 -17.29 -27.07
N PHE A 5 -2.80 -16.93 -27.85
CA PHE A 5 -3.69 -15.81 -27.54
C PHE A 5 -4.57 -16.09 -26.30
N GLN A 6 -5.09 -17.32 -26.17
CA GLN A 6 -5.87 -17.72 -24.99
C GLN A 6 -5.00 -17.78 -23.72
N ALA A 7 -3.77 -18.29 -23.81
CA ALA A 7 -2.86 -18.34 -22.67
C ALA A 7 -2.48 -16.93 -22.15
N SER A 8 -2.27 -15.98 -23.07
CA SER A 8 -1.92 -14.60 -22.75
C SER A 8 -3.07 -13.84 -22.08
N SER A 9 -4.29 -13.99 -22.60
CA SER A 9 -5.49 -13.33 -22.07
C SER A 9 -5.89 -13.88 -20.69
N LEU A 10 -5.78 -15.19 -20.48
CA LEU A 10 -6.02 -15.81 -19.16
C LEU A 10 -5.06 -15.25 -18.10
N SER A 11 -3.76 -15.17 -18.42
CA SER A 11 -2.74 -14.65 -17.51
C SER A 11 -3.02 -13.20 -17.08
N PHE A 12 -3.49 -12.38 -18.02
CA PHE A 12 -3.89 -11.00 -17.76
C PHE A 12 -5.11 -10.92 -16.82
N VAL A 13 -6.15 -11.72 -17.09
CA VAL A 13 -7.38 -11.74 -16.27
C VAL A 13 -7.10 -12.20 -14.85
N THR A 14 -6.29 -13.25 -14.64
CA THR A 14 -5.87 -13.68 -13.30
C THR A 14 -5.07 -12.62 -12.56
N SER A 15 -4.24 -11.85 -13.26
CA SER A 15 -3.47 -10.77 -12.65
C SER A 15 -4.38 -9.62 -12.20
N CYS A 16 -5.36 -9.23 -13.03
CA CYS A 16 -6.36 -8.23 -12.67
C CYS A 16 -7.23 -8.68 -11.49
N LEU A 17 -7.70 -9.92 -11.50
CA LEU A 17 -8.51 -10.48 -10.42
C LEU A 17 -7.72 -10.56 -9.11
N GLY A 18 -6.46 -10.98 -9.15
CA GLY A 18 -5.59 -11.06 -7.98
C GLY A 18 -5.27 -9.69 -7.35
N GLN A 19 -5.19 -8.62 -8.15
CA GLN A 19 -4.89 -7.28 -7.66
C GLN A 19 -6.14 -6.47 -7.28
N SER A 20 -7.33 -6.89 -7.72
CA SER A 20 -8.59 -6.19 -7.45
C SER A 20 -8.89 -5.92 -5.95
N PRO A 21 -8.62 -6.83 -5.00
CA PRO A 21 -8.94 -6.59 -3.59
C PRO A 21 -8.03 -5.49 -3.01
N LEU A 22 -6.76 -5.48 -3.42
CA LEU A 22 -5.78 -4.51 -2.96
C LEU A 22 -6.16 -3.10 -3.44
N ILE A 23 -6.59 -2.97 -4.69
CA ILE A 23 -7.06 -1.69 -5.26
C ILE A 23 -8.26 -1.15 -4.49
N LEU A 24 -9.20 -2.02 -4.09
CA LEU A 24 -10.36 -1.61 -3.29
C LEU A 24 -9.96 -1.09 -1.91
N VAL A 25 -8.99 -1.73 -1.25
CA VAL A 25 -8.45 -1.25 0.02
C VAL A 25 -7.81 0.13 -0.13
N TRP A 26 -7.03 0.34 -1.18
CA TRP A 26 -6.41 1.64 -1.47
C TRP A 26 -7.46 2.73 -1.73
N LEU A 27 -8.50 2.43 -2.50
CA LEU A 27 -9.61 3.36 -2.73
C LEU A 27 -10.37 3.71 -1.44
N ALA A 28 -10.63 2.71 -0.58
CA ALA A 28 -11.26 2.93 0.70
C ALA A 28 -10.40 3.81 1.63
N GLY A 29 -9.09 3.57 1.67
CA GLY A 29 -8.14 4.40 2.41
C GLY A 29 -8.12 5.85 1.92
N LEU A 30 -8.07 6.06 0.61
CA LEU A 30 -8.13 7.39 -0.01
C LEU A 30 -9.44 8.11 0.33
N PHE A 31 -10.57 7.41 0.25
CA PHE A 31 -11.89 7.96 0.58
C PHE A 31 -11.97 8.37 2.06
N LEU A 32 -11.42 7.55 2.97
CA LEU A 32 -11.34 7.84 4.40
C LEU A 32 -10.50 9.09 4.69
N VAL A 33 -9.38 9.28 3.99
CA VAL A 33 -8.54 10.49 4.14
C VAL A 33 -9.29 11.74 3.71
N VAL A 34 -9.94 11.70 2.55
CA VAL A 34 -10.65 12.86 1.99
C VAL A 34 -11.83 13.24 2.88
N THR A 35 -12.60 12.26 3.35
CA THR A 35 -13.79 12.52 4.19
C THR A 35 -13.46 12.97 5.61
N ARG A 36 -12.28 12.61 6.15
CA ARG A 36 -11.94 12.86 7.56
C ARG A 36 -10.88 13.95 7.77
N TRP A 37 -10.46 14.65 6.71
CA TRP A 37 -9.37 15.62 6.76
C TRP A 37 -9.63 16.79 7.73
N GLU A 38 -10.85 17.31 7.79
CA GLU A 38 -11.15 18.49 8.62
C GLU A 38 -11.12 18.21 10.14
N ARG A 39 -11.33 16.95 10.55
CA ARG A 39 -11.50 16.61 11.97
C ARG A 39 -10.21 16.17 12.64
N TYR A 40 -9.29 15.51 11.93
CA TYR A 40 -8.07 14.92 12.51
C TYR A 40 -6.85 15.00 11.55
N PRO A 41 -6.23 16.20 11.39
CA PRO A 41 -5.18 16.43 10.39
C PRO A 41 -3.94 15.55 10.56
N ARG A 42 -3.61 15.14 11.80
CA ARG A 42 -2.46 14.27 12.08
C ARG A 42 -2.67 12.84 11.54
N VAL A 43 -3.89 12.31 11.62
CA VAL A 43 -4.22 10.96 11.13
C VAL A 43 -4.20 10.93 9.60
N SER A 44 -4.75 11.96 8.94
CA SER A 44 -4.66 12.09 7.49
C SER A 44 -3.23 12.17 6.98
N LEU A 45 -2.31 12.80 7.73
CA LEU A 45 -0.90 12.90 7.34
C LEU A 45 -0.22 11.52 7.29
N PHE A 46 -0.43 10.67 8.31
CA PHE A 46 0.12 9.31 8.31
C PHE A 46 -0.42 8.47 7.15
N LEU A 47 -1.72 8.58 6.86
CA LEU A 47 -2.33 7.82 5.78
C LEU A 47 -1.86 8.34 4.40
N LEU A 48 -1.67 9.65 4.25
CA LEU A 48 -1.09 10.24 3.05
C LEU A 48 0.36 9.79 2.85
N ILE A 49 1.16 9.69 3.92
CA ILE A 49 2.52 9.12 3.85
C ILE A 49 2.46 7.65 3.42
N ALA A 50 1.54 6.85 3.99
CA ALA A 50 1.39 5.45 3.60
C ALA A 50 1.02 5.30 2.11
N ILE A 51 0.08 6.10 1.61
CA ILE A 51 -0.27 6.17 0.19
C ILE A 51 0.93 6.59 -0.66
N LEU A 52 1.68 7.60 -0.23
CA LEU A 52 2.84 8.08 -0.97
C LEU A 52 3.94 7.01 -1.04
N ILE A 53 4.21 6.29 0.05
CA ILE A 53 5.18 5.20 0.09
C ILE A 53 4.79 4.11 -0.91
N GLU A 54 3.54 3.66 -0.89
CA GLU A 54 3.11 2.61 -1.83
C GLU A 54 3.10 3.11 -3.28
N PHE A 55 2.70 4.36 -3.50
CA PHE A 55 2.76 4.94 -4.83
C PHE A 55 4.18 4.96 -5.40
N VAL A 56 5.17 5.35 -4.59
CA VAL A 56 6.59 5.29 -4.95
C VAL A 56 7.02 3.84 -5.17
N ALA A 57 6.56 2.90 -4.35
CA ALA A 57 6.86 1.48 -4.49
C ALA A 57 6.34 0.92 -5.83
N LEU A 58 5.10 1.25 -6.20
CA LEU A 58 4.50 0.89 -7.49
C LEU A 58 5.25 1.51 -8.68
N MET A 59 5.57 2.81 -8.60
CA MET A 59 6.36 3.49 -9.64
C MET A 59 7.74 2.87 -9.80
N SER A 60 8.40 2.52 -8.69
CA SER A 60 9.70 1.86 -8.72
C SER A 60 9.63 0.50 -9.41
N SER A 61 8.59 -0.28 -9.14
CA SER A 61 8.35 -1.59 -9.77
C SER A 61 8.12 -1.45 -11.28
N LEU A 62 7.28 -0.49 -11.68
CA LEU A 62 7.00 -0.22 -13.09
C LEU A 62 8.26 0.25 -13.83
N PHE A 63 9.03 1.15 -13.21
CA PHE A 63 10.30 1.62 -13.74
C PHE A 63 11.33 0.49 -13.88
N PHE A 64 11.37 -0.42 -12.90
CA PHE A 64 12.23 -1.61 -12.95
C PHE A 64 11.86 -2.52 -14.12
N ALA A 65 10.56 -2.83 -14.25
CA ALA A 65 10.04 -3.74 -15.26
C ALA A 65 10.20 -3.18 -16.68
N MET A 66 9.88 -1.90 -16.89
CA MET A 66 9.88 -1.29 -18.23
C MET A 66 11.21 -0.68 -18.64
N GLY A 67 12.00 -0.16 -17.71
CA GLY A 67 13.26 0.53 -18.01
C GLY A 67 14.49 -0.32 -17.71
N LEU A 68 14.56 -0.85 -16.50
CA LEU A 68 15.80 -1.45 -15.98
C LEU A 68 16.06 -2.84 -16.56
N ILE A 69 15.02 -3.68 -16.70
CA ILE A 69 15.17 -5.03 -17.26
C ILE A 69 15.71 -4.99 -18.71
N PRO A 70 15.11 -4.23 -19.66
CA PRO A 70 15.66 -4.13 -21.02
C PRO A 70 17.09 -3.59 -21.04
N TRP A 71 17.41 -2.64 -20.17
CA TRP A 71 18.76 -2.10 -20.04
C TRP A 71 19.77 -3.15 -19.57
N PHE A 72 19.44 -3.99 -18.59
CA PHE A 72 20.29 -5.10 -18.16
C PHE A 72 20.52 -6.13 -19.26
N TYR A 73 19.47 -6.43 -20.05
CA TYR A 73 19.62 -7.30 -21.21
C TYR A 73 20.60 -6.72 -22.24
N GLN A 74 20.56 -5.41 -22.49
CA GLN A 74 21.51 -4.74 -23.39
C GLN A 74 22.95 -4.75 -22.86
N GLN A 75 23.14 -4.79 -21.54
CA GLN A 75 24.43 -4.95 -20.88
C GLN A 75 24.92 -6.42 -20.85
N GLY A 76 24.19 -7.35 -21.46
CA GLY A 76 24.55 -8.76 -21.52
C GLY A 76 24.39 -9.50 -20.19
N TRP A 77 23.58 -8.99 -19.26
CA TRP A 77 23.33 -9.69 -17.98
C TRP A 77 22.65 -11.03 -18.23
N GLY A 78 23.11 -12.06 -17.54
CA GLY A 78 22.49 -13.39 -17.56
C GLY A 78 21.18 -13.42 -16.78
N ALA A 79 20.31 -14.38 -17.12
CA ALA A 79 19.01 -14.56 -16.46
C ALA A 79 19.12 -14.70 -14.93
N GLY A 80 20.20 -15.33 -14.42
CA GLY A 80 20.44 -15.45 -12.98
C GLY A 80 20.74 -14.12 -12.28
N GLN A 81 21.44 -13.20 -12.92
CA GLN A 81 21.75 -11.87 -12.38
C GLN A 81 20.48 -11.00 -12.34
N ILE A 82 19.69 -11.05 -13.42
CA ILE A 82 18.39 -10.37 -13.50
C ILE A 82 17.44 -10.92 -12.42
N GLY A 83 17.37 -12.25 -12.26
CA GLY A 83 16.56 -12.90 -11.22
C GLY A 83 16.94 -12.43 -9.81
N THR A 84 18.24 -12.32 -9.53
CA THR A 84 18.73 -11.81 -8.24
C THR A 84 18.34 -10.35 -8.01
N ALA A 85 18.46 -9.50 -9.03
CA ALA A 85 18.08 -8.09 -8.95
C ALA A 85 16.56 -7.92 -8.71
N VAL A 86 15.73 -8.72 -9.38
CA VAL A 86 14.27 -8.73 -9.20
C VAL A 86 13.89 -9.26 -7.81
N ALA A 87 14.56 -10.29 -7.31
CA ALA A 87 14.32 -10.80 -5.96
C ALA A 87 14.67 -9.74 -4.90
N ALA A 88 15.80 -9.05 -5.06
CA ALA A 88 16.22 -7.98 -4.16
C ALA A 88 15.23 -6.80 -4.15
N SER A 89 14.72 -6.39 -5.31
CA SER A 89 13.70 -5.33 -5.38
C SER A 89 12.38 -5.78 -4.76
N GLY A 90 11.98 -7.05 -4.92
CA GLY A 90 10.80 -7.62 -4.27
C GLY A 90 10.89 -7.62 -2.73
N ILE A 91 12.07 -7.92 -2.17
CA ILE A 91 12.30 -7.83 -0.71
C ILE A 91 12.17 -6.39 -0.24
N PHE A 92 12.80 -5.44 -0.94
CA PHE A 92 12.70 -4.02 -0.62
C PHE A 92 11.24 -3.53 -0.65
N HIS A 93 10.49 -3.92 -1.68
CA HIS A 93 9.06 -3.62 -1.81
C HIS A 93 8.25 -4.19 -0.64
N SER A 94 8.54 -5.41 -0.22
CA SER A 94 7.85 -6.07 0.90
C SER A 94 8.07 -5.33 2.22
N ILE A 95 9.29 -4.82 2.46
CA ILE A 95 9.60 -4.01 3.65
C ILE A 95 8.84 -2.69 3.63
N LEU A 96 8.83 -1.99 2.49
CA LEU A 96 8.06 -0.75 2.34
C LEU A 96 6.57 -0.96 2.58
N SER A 97 6.00 -2.03 2.00
CA SER A 97 4.60 -2.37 2.18
C SER A 97 4.29 -2.69 3.65
N ALA A 98 5.16 -3.44 4.34
CA ALA A 98 4.99 -3.72 5.77
C ALA A 98 5.00 -2.44 6.63
N VAL A 99 5.88 -1.49 6.32
CA VAL A 99 5.92 -0.18 6.99
C VAL A 99 4.64 0.62 6.71
N ALA A 100 4.19 0.66 5.45
CA ALA A 100 2.96 1.34 5.07
C ALA A 100 1.74 0.76 5.82
N TRP A 101 1.62 -0.56 5.88
CA TRP A 101 0.59 -1.24 6.68
C TRP A 101 0.70 -0.95 8.17
N GLY A 102 1.92 -0.89 8.72
CA GLY A 102 2.16 -0.47 10.10
C GLY A 102 1.64 0.94 10.38
N LEU A 103 1.90 1.89 9.47
CA LEU A 103 1.35 3.25 9.56
C LEU A 103 -0.18 3.28 9.48
N VAL A 104 -0.78 2.48 8.59
CA VAL A 104 -2.25 2.41 8.45
C VAL A 104 -2.90 1.89 9.73
N ILE A 105 -2.35 0.82 10.31
CA ILE A 105 -2.83 0.27 11.59
C ILE A 105 -2.65 1.29 12.72
N PHE A 106 -1.48 1.92 12.80
CA PHE A 106 -1.22 2.95 13.80
C PHE A 106 -2.20 4.12 13.67
N ALA A 107 -2.47 4.58 12.45
CA ALA A 107 -3.45 5.64 12.18
C ALA A 107 -4.88 5.22 12.55
N ALA A 108 -5.25 3.94 12.34
CA ALA A 108 -6.56 3.42 12.68
C ALA A 108 -6.81 3.33 14.19
N PHE A 109 -5.80 2.95 14.97
CA PHE A 109 -5.95 2.72 16.42
C PHE A 109 -5.42 3.85 17.31
N GLY A 110 -4.54 4.71 16.82
CA GLY A 110 -3.86 5.75 17.59
C GLY A 110 -4.75 6.90 18.09
N TRP A 111 -6.06 6.87 17.83
CA TRP A 111 -6.99 7.95 18.20
C TRP A 111 -8.02 7.56 19.28
N ARG A 112 -7.85 6.42 19.96
CA ARG A 112 -8.83 5.94 20.97
C ARG A 112 -8.64 6.56 22.37
N ASP A 113 -8.06 7.75 22.48
CA ASP A 113 -7.95 8.46 23.75
C ASP A 113 -9.10 9.45 23.90
N ASN A 114 -10.27 8.93 24.27
CA ASN A 114 -11.31 9.77 24.87
C ASN A 114 -11.57 9.23 26.28
N PRO A 115 -10.76 9.63 27.28
CA PRO A 115 -11.14 9.43 28.67
C PRO A 115 -12.49 10.13 28.85
N MET A 116 -13.54 9.36 29.17
CA MET A 116 -14.86 9.93 29.43
C MET A 116 -14.73 11.04 30.48
N PRO A 117 -15.43 12.18 30.32
CA PRO A 117 -15.49 13.21 31.35
C PRO A 117 -16.01 12.57 32.65
N GLN A 118 -15.13 12.42 33.64
CA GLN A 118 -15.46 11.94 34.99
C GLN A 118 -16.34 12.92 35.77
N THR A 119 -16.73 14.03 35.16
CA THR A 119 -17.51 15.11 35.78
C THR A 119 -18.96 14.76 36.07
N ALA A 120 -19.52 13.66 35.55
CA ALA A 120 -20.91 13.27 35.86
C ALA A 120 -21.08 12.42 37.14
N ARG A 121 -20.00 12.09 37.87
CA ARG A 121 -20.06 11.19 39.04
C ARG A 121 -20.14 11.91 40.39
N ASN A 122 -19.72 13.17 40.49
CA ASN A 122 -19.68 13.86 41.78
C ASN A 122 -20.99 14.56 42.16
N ASP A 123 -21.96 14.63 41.25
CA ASP A 123 -23.18 15.42 41.47
C ASP A 123 -24.27 14.62 42.21
N SER A 124 -24.03 13.33 42.49
CA SER A 124 -25.01 12.43 43.11
C SER A 124 -24.74 12.09 44.58
N GLU A 125 -23.70 12.64 45.20
CA GLU A 125 -23.34 12.37 46.61
C GLU A 125 -23.65 13.56 47.56
N GLU A 126 -24.20 14.68 47.08
CA GLU A 126 -24.51 15.87 47.90
C GLU A 126 -26.02 16.11 48.17
N GLY A 127 -26.90 15.13 48.00
CA GLY A 127 -28.34 15.22 48.31
C GLY A 127 -28.78 14.29 49.43
#